data_AF-A0A2N6F1J5-F1
#
_entry.id   AF-A0A2N6F1J5-F1
#
_cell.length_a   1.000
_cell.length_b   1.000
_cell.length_c   1.000
_cell.angle_alpha   90.00
_cell.angle_beta   90.00
_cell.angle_gamma   90.00
#
_symmetry.space_group_name_H-M   'P 1'
#
loop_
_entity.id
_entity.type
_entity.pdbx_description
1 polymer ?
#
loop_
_entity_poly.entity_id
_entity_poly.type
_entity_poly.pdbx_seq_one_letter_code
_entity_poly.pdbx_strand_id
1 'polypeptide(L)'
;RTHDITRIIPGTCSCGNPLPRHSRIKGRSDDTIKFRGVNIYPSSLDTILSQVPGLGSEYQIHLSRDDDSARDHMRMVVERGQGVEAGRSAELIHEAVHQIKKQLLVSVELEVVDYGTLPRSEKKSQRVFDTRIQDEIV
;
A
#
# COMPACT_ATOMS: atom_id res chain seq x y z
N ARG A 1 0.06 13.14 -17.22
CA ARG A 1 1.42 13.17 -16.60
C ARG A 1 1.66 11.83 -15.94
N THR A 2 2.89 11.31 -15.87
CA THR A 2 3.18 9.96 -15.35
C THR A 2 3.20 9.87 -13.83
N HIS A 3 3.48 10.99 -13.14
CA HIS A 3 3.65 11.07 -11.69
C HIS A 3 4.85 10.30 -11.12
N ASP A 4 5.61 9.56 -11.92
CA ASP A 4 6.85 8.92 -11.50
C ASP A 4 7.96 9.96 -11.24
N ILE A 5 8.69 9.79 -10.13
CA ILE A 5 9.80 10.65 -9.71
C ILE A 5 11.11 9.95 -10.07
N THR A 6 11.88 10.57 -10.96
CA THR A 6 13.23 10.14 -11.36
C THR A 6 14.08 11.37 -11.73
N ARG A 7 15.35 11.14 -12.08
CA ARG A 7 16.28 12.14 -12.59
C ARG A 7 16.96 11.66 -13.87
N ILE A 8 17.36 12.59 -14.73
CA ILE A 8 18.19 12.31 -15.90
C ILE A 8 19.63 12.02 -15.44
N ILE A 9 20.25 10.99 -16.00
CA ILE A 9 21.66 10.65 -15.80
C ILE A 9 22.48 11.33 -16.91
N PRO A 10 23.40 12.26 -16.58
CA PRO A 10 24.21 12.95 -17.57
C PRO A 10 25.27 12.04 -18.22
N GLY A 11 25.75 12.42 -19.39
CA GLY A 11 26.82 11.74 -20.13
C GLY A 11 26.33 10.60 -21.04
N THR A 12 27.24 10.10 -21.87
CA THR A 12 26.97 9.02 -22.83
C THR A 12 26.90 7.65 -22.14
N CYS A 13 26.09 6.75 -22.69
CA CYS A 13 26.06 5.37 -22.21
C CYS A 13 27.32 4.63 -22.69
N SER A 14 27.89 3.79 -21.82
CA SER A 14 29.06 2.95 -22.17
C SER A 14 28.78 1.96 -23.31
N CYS A 15 27.50 1.61 -23.56
CA CYS A 15 27.12 0.77 -24.69
C CYS A 15 27.02 1.53 -26.03
N GLY A 16 27.29 2.85 -26.05
CA GLY A 16 27.21 3.70 -27.25
C GLY A 16 25.80 4.13 -27.65
N ASN A 17 24.76 3.75 -26.90
CA ASN A 17 23.39 4.19 -27.17
C ASN A 17 23.26 5.72 -26.96
N PRO A 18 22.77 6.48 -27.96
CA PRO A 18 22.65 7.94 -27.86
C PRO A 18 21.42 8.42 -27.07
N LEU A 19 20.52 7.52 -26.65
CA LEU A 19 19.30 7.90 -25.94
C LEU A 19 19.59 8.42 -24.50
N PRO A 20 18.81 9.41 -24.01
CA PRO A 20 18.90 9.87 -22.64
C PRO A 20 18.67 8.73 -21.63
N ARG A 21 19.45 8.73 -20.56
CA ARG A 21 19.32 7.77 -19.46
C ARG A 21 18.61 8.44 -18.29
N HIS A 22 17.82 7.67 -17.54
CA HIS A 22 17.24 8.12 -16.29
C HIS A 22 17.58 7.13 -15.16
N SER A 23 17.59 7.62 -13.94
CA SER A 23 17.76 6.79 -12.75
C SER A 23 16.58 5.85 -12.57
N ARG A 24 16.72 4.89 -11.65
CA ARG A 24 15.61 4.10 -11.14
C ARG A 24 14.50 5.05 -10.66
N ILE A 25 13.24 4.67 -10.90
CA ILE A 25 12.09 5.42 -10.40
C ILE A 25 12.08 5.30 -8.88
N LYS A 26 12.25 6.42 -8.17
CA LYS A 26 12.27 6.47 -6.70
C LYS A 26 10.89 6.20 -6.11
N GLY A 27 9.86 6.71 -6.76
CA GLY A 27 8.48 6.65 -6.27
C GLY A 27 7.55 7.44 -7.18
N ARG A 28 6.34 7.70 -6.71
CA ARG A 28 5.35 8.52 -7.40
C ARG A 28 4.99 9.75 -6.58
N SER A 29 4.57 10.82 -7.26
CA SER A 29 4.04 12.03 -6.64
C SER A 29 2.58 11.86 -6.19
N ASP A 30 1.93 10.78 -6.63
CA ASP A 30 0.60 10.39 -6.20
C ASP A 30 0.66 9.25 -5.18
N ASP A 31 -0.48 8.94 -4.57
CA ASP A 31 -0.57 7.99 -3.45
C ASP A 31 -0.65 6.53 -3.93
N THR A 32 -0.25 6.22 -5.17
CA THR A 32 -0.38 4.87 -5.76
C THR A 32 0.67 3.91 -5.22
N ILE A 33 0.22 2.72 -4.80
CA ILE A 33 1.09 1.66 -4.28
C ILE A 33 1.34 0.64 -5.38
N LYS A 34 2.61 0.29 -5.63
CA LYS A 34 2.97 -0.86 -6.49
C LYS A 34 3.24 -2.08 -5.62
N PHE A 35 2.45 -3.14 -5.77
CA PHE A 35 2.62 -4.39 -5.02
C PHE A 35 2.51 -5.59 -5.96
N ARG A 36 3.58 -6.40 -6.06
CA ARG A 36 3.65 -7.61 -6.92
C ARG A 36 3.18 -7.37 -8.37
N GLY A 37 3.54 -6.22 -8.94
CA GLY A 37 3.19 -5.84 -10.32
C GLY A 37 1.81 -5.21 -10.49
N VAL A 38 0.99 -5.13 -9.42
CA VAL A 38 -0.33 -4.50 -9.42
C VAL A 38 -0.22 -3.06 -8.89
N ASN A 39 -0.90 -2.13 -9.55
CA ASN A 39 -1.08 -0.76 -9.06
C ASN A 39 -2.33 -0.69 -8.19
N ILE A 40 -2.17 -0.32 -6.93
CA ILE A 40 -3.24 -0.22 -5.94
C ILE A 40 -3.42 1.25 -5.60
N TYR A 41 -4.66 1.72 -5.74
CA TYR A 41 -5.06 3.08 -5.37
C TYR A 41 -5.73 3.05 -3.99
N PRO A 42 -5.36 3.94 -3.04
CA PRO A 42 -6.01 4.03 -1.74
C PRO A 42 -7.54 4.17 -1.84
N SER A 43 -8.04 4.93 -2.82
CA SER A 43 -9.48 5.09 -3.07
C SER A 43 -10.20 3.78 -3.42
N SER A 44 -9.52 2.84 -4.07
CA SER A 44 -10.06 1.50 -4.32
C SER A 44 -10.20 0.71 -3.03
N LEU A 45 -9.22 0.82 -2.11
CA LEU A 45 -9.30 0.20 -0.79
C LEU A 45 -10.41 0.83 0.06
N ASP A 46 -10.54 2.16 0.06
CA ASP A 46 -11.67 2.86 0.71
C ASP A 46 -13.02 2.29 0.22
N THR A 47 -13.17 2.14 -1.10
CA THR A 47 -14.38 1.59 -1.70
C THR A 47 -14.65 0.16 -1.24
N ILE A 48 -13.64 -0.71 -1.26
CA ILE A 48 -13.76 -2.11 -0.85
C ILE A 48 -14.13 -2.20 0.64
N LEU A 49 -13.44 -1.46 1.50
CA LEU A 49 -13.69 -1.48 2.95
C LEU A 49 -15.09 -0.96 3.28
N SER A 50 -15.57 0.06 2.54
CA SER A 50 -16.93 0.59 2.73
C SER A 50 -18.05 -0.41 2.40
N GLN A 51 -17.75 -1.46 1.61
CA GLN A 51 -18.69 -2.52 1.27
C GLN A 51 -18.79 -3.61 2.34
N VAL A 52 -17.94 -3.59 3.37
CA VAL A 52 -17.92 -4.60 4.45
C VAL A 52 -18.57 -3.99 5.71
N PRO A 53 -19.83 -4.31 6.02
CA PRO A 53 -20.52 -3.71 7.17
C PRO A 53 -19.86 -4.11 8.48
N GLY A 54 -19.43 -3.11 9.24
CA GLY A 54 -18.75 -3.31 10.53
C GLY A 54 -17.26 -2.99 10.52
N LEU A 55 -16.69 -2.59 9.38
CA LEU A 55 -15.39 -1.93 9.32
C LEU A 55 -15.52 -0.40 9.37
N GLY A 56 -14.51 0.25 9.93
CA GLY A 56 -14.34 1.70 9.91
C GLY A 56 -13.65 2.18 8.63
N SER A 57 -13.50 3.51 8.52
CA SER A 57 -12.82 4.17 7.40
C SER A 57 -11.31 4.32 7.60
N GLU A 58 -10.83 4.14 8.83
CA GLU A 58 -9.43 4.33 9.15
C GLU A 58 -8.64 3.03 8.97
N TYR A 59 -7.55 3.12 8.21
CA TYR A 59 -6.64 2.01 7.97
C TYR A 59 -5.22 2.49 7.72
N GLN A 60 -4.28 1.55 7.86
CA GLN A 60 -2.88 1.71 7.49
C GLN A 60 -2.42 0.51 6.67
N ILE A 61 -1.52 0.76 5.73
CA ILE A 61 -0.88 -0.24 4.88
C ILE A 61 0.60 -0.24 5.21
N HIS A 62 1.11 -1.40 5.56
CA HIS A 62 2.51 -1.65 5.87
C HIS A 62 3.06 -2.60 4.79
N LEU A 63 4.01 -2.10 4.02
CA LEU A 63 4.69 -2.85 2.97
C LEU A 63 6.09 -3.17 3.44
N SER A 64 6.40 -4.46 3.48
CA SER A 64 7.72 -4.96 3.82
C SER A 64 8.19 -5.95 2.78
N ARG A 65 9.49 -6.22 2.77
CA ARG A 65 10.10 -7.27 1.98
C ARG A 65 10.76 -8.24 2.94
N ASP A 66 10.47 -9.52 2.77
CA ASP A 66 11.18 -10.58 3.47
C ASP A 66 12.51 -10.81 2.74
N ASP A 67 13.62 -10.59 3.45
CA ASP A 67 14.97 -10.71 2.91
C ASP A 67 15.34 -12.16 2.58
N ASP A 68 14.79 -13.14 3.31
CA ASP A 68 15.10 -14.56 3.11
C ASP A 68 14.37 -15.14 1.90
N SER A 69 13.09 -14.80 1.73
CA SER A 69 12.27 -15.31 0.61
C SER A 69 12.20 -14.39 -0.60
N ALA A 70 12.76 -13.18 -0.49
CA ALA A 70 12.67 -12.09 -1.48
C ALA A 70 11.23 -11.72 -1.88
N ARG A 71 10.25 -12.03 -1.02
CA ARG A 71 8.82 -11.78 -1.27
C ARG A 71 8.38 -10.47 -0.64
N ASP A 72 7.55 -9.72 -1.38
CA ASP A 72 6.87 -8.56 -0.84
C ASP A 72 5.66 -9.01 0.01
N HIS A 73 5.52 -8.43 1.20
CA HIS A 73 4.41 -8.61 2.12
C HIS A 73 3.61 -7.31 2.24
N MET A 74 2.28 -7.44 2.32
CA MET A 74 1.37 -6.34 2.57
C MET A 74 0.52 -6.70 3.77
N ARG A 75 0.72 -5.97 4.86
CA ARG A 75 -0.15 -6.00 6.04
C ARG A 75 -1.00 -4.76 6.05
N MET A 76 -2.30 -4.94 6.21
CA MET A 76 -3.26 -3.86 6.36
C MET A 76 -3.86 -3.94 7.76
N VAL A 77 -3.88 -2.81 8.46
CA VAL A 77 -4.48 -2.66 9.77
C VAL A 77 -5.69 -1.76 9.59
N VAL A 78 -6.89 -2.24 9.92
CA VAL A 78 -8.15 -1.52 9.74
C VAL A 78 -8.90 -1.43 11.05
N GLU A 79 -9.54 -0.30 11.33
CA GLU A 79 -10.41 -0.20 12.49
C GLU A 79 -11.73 -0.93 12.27
N ARG A 80 -12.26 -1.55 13.32
CA ARG A 80 -13.67 -1.92 13.37
C ARG A 80 -14.56 -0.68 13.44
N GLY A 81 -15.80 -0.82 12.98
CA GLY A 81 -16.83 0.20 13.12
C GLY A 81 -17.15 0.51 14.59
N GLN A 82 -17.61 1.72 14.86
CA GLN A 82 -18.01 2.12 16.20
C GLN A 82 -19.16 1.26 16.71
N GLY A 83 -19.02 0.69 17.91
CA GLY A 83 -20.04 -0.18 18.52
C GLY A 83 -20.04 -1.62 17.99
N VAL A 84 -19.10 -2.00 17.13
CA VAL A 84 -18.94 -3.38 16.66
C VAL A 84 -18.18 -4.21 17.70
N GLU A 85 -18.72 -5.37 18.06
CA GLU A 85 -18.11 -6.28 19.03
C GLU A 85 -16.81 -6.91 18.52
N ALA A 86 -15.82 -7.09 19.39
CA ALA A 86 -14.55 -7.75 19.09
C ALA A 86 -14.71 -9.18 18.54
N GLY A 87 -15.78 -9.89 18.95
CA GLY A 87 -16.06 -11.25 18.47
C GLY A 87 -16.29 -11.35 16.97
N ARG A 88 -16.60 -10.23 16.29
CA ARG A 88 -16.82 -10.18 14.84
C ARG A 88 -15.55 -10.02 14.02
N SER A 89 -14.38 -9.80 14.64
CA SER A 89 -13.14 -9.53 13.91
C SER A 89 -12.78 -10.62 12.89
N ALA A 90 -12.96 -11.90 13.23
CA ALA A 90 -12.64 -13.00 12.32
C ALA A 90 -13.54 -13.02 11.06
N GLU A 91 -14.83 -12.75 11.23
CA GLU A 91 -15.81 -12.62 10.14
C GLU A 91 -15.44 -11.43 9.22
N LEU A 92 -15.15 -10.28 9.82
CA LEU A 92 -14.77 -9.06 9.09
C LEU A 92 -13.46 -9.23 8.32
N ILE A 93 -12.46 -9.88 8.93
CA ILE A 93 -11.19 -10.19 8.28
C ILE A 93 -11.43 -11.06 7.05
N HIS A 94 -12.21 -12.14 7.20
CA HIS A 94 -12.49 -13.06 6.11
C HIS A 94 -13.18 -12.35 4.94
N GLU A 95 -14.23 -11.57 5.20
CA GLU A 95 -14.97 -10.86 4.17
C GLU A 95 -14.12 -9.80 3.46
N ALA A 96 -13.37 -8.99 4.20
CA ALA A 96 -12.53 -7.95 3.61
C ALA A 96 -11.38 -8.55 2.78
N VAL A 97 -10.71 -9.60 3.26
CA VAL A 97 -9.68 -10.30 2.48
C VAL A 97 -10.29 -10.90 1.20
N HIS A 98 -11.49 -11.47 1.29
CA HIS A 98 -12.20 -11.99 0.12
C HIS A 98 -12.47 -10.89 -0.92
N GLN A 99 -13.03 -9.75 -0.51
CA GLN A 99 -13.33 -8.63 -1.39
C GLN A 99 -12.07 -8.01 -2.01
N ILE A 100 -11.01 -7.84 -1.22
CA ILE A 100 -9.72 -7.32 -1.69
C ILE A 100 -9.13 -8.25 -2.75
N LYS A 101 -9.11 -9.57 -2.49
CA LYS A 101 -8.60 -10.54 -3.45
C LYS A 101 -9.43 -10.58 -4.72
N LYS A 102 -10.76 -10.47 -4.61
CA LYS A 102 -11.67 -10.48 -5.76
C LYS A 102 -11.51 -9.24 -6.65
N GLN A 103 -11.36 -8.06 -6.06
CA GLN A 103 -11.35 -6.79 -6.80
C GLN A 103 -9.94 -6.35 -7.22
N LEU A 104 -8.93 -6.56 -6.37
CA LEU A 104 -7.55 -6.12 -6.62
C LEU A 104 -6.61 -7.25 -7.05
N LEU A 105 -7.05 -8.52 -6.99
CA LEU A 105 -6.26 -9.70 -7.36
C LEU A 105 -4.96 -9.85 -6.54
N VAL A 106 -4.91 -9.26 -5.35
CA VAL A 106 -3.78 -9.36 -4.42
C VAL A 106 -4.20 -10.02 -3.11
N SER A 107 -3.29 -10.80 -2.54
CA SER A 107 -3.44 -11.33 -1.20
C SER A 107 -2.82 -10.35 -0.21
N VAL A 108 -3.56 -10.04 0.86
CA VAL A 108 -3.13 -9.15 1.94
C VAL A 108 -3.30 -9.86 3.27
N GLU A 109 -2.40 -9.57 4.22
CA GLU A 109 -2.60 -9.90 5.62
C GLU A 109 -3.42 -8.78 6.26
N LEU A 110 -4.54 -9.11 6.91
CA LEU A 110 -5.45 -8.12 7.46
C LEU A 110 -5.57 -8.30 8.98
N GLU A 111 -5.46 -7.19 9.69
CA GLU A 111 -5.69 -7.08 11.12
C GLU A 111 -6.80 -6.08 11.38
N VAL A 112 -7.77 -6.47 12.21
CA VAL A 112 -8.84 -5.58 12.67
C VAL A 112 -8.55 -5.15 14.09
N VAL A 113 -8.44 -3.83 14.29
CA VAL A 113 -8.21 -3.20 15.60
C VAL A 113 -9.46 -2.48 16.09
N ASP A 114 -9.46 -2.12 17.37
CA ASP A 114 -10.58 -1.40 17.98
C ASP A 114 -10.77 0.00 17.38
N TYR A 115 -12.01 0.48 17.35
CA TYR A 115 -12.34 1.82 16.87
C TYR A 115 -11.54 2.90 17.63
N GLY A 116 -10.93 3.83 16.90
CA GLY A 116 -10.14 4.92 17.46
C GLY A 116 -8.72 4.55 17.93
N THR A 117 -8.23 3.36 17.59
CA THR A 117 -6.86 2.91 17.93
C THR A 117 -5.82 3.51 17.00
N LEU A 118 -6.16 3.76 15.73
CA LEU A 118 -5.24 4.32 14.76
C LEU A 118 -5.09 5.83 14.96
N PRO A 119 -3.86 6.38 14.76
CA PRO A 119 -3.60 7.79 14.96
C PRO A 119 -4.36 8.64 13.95
N ARG A 120 -5.12 9.61 14.44
CA ARG A 120 -5.78 10.64 13.62
C ARG A 120 -4.82 11.82 13.43
N SER A 121 -4.45 12.12 12.19
CA SER A 121 -3.62 13.29 11.88
C SER A 121 -4.47 14.42 11.30
N GLU A 122 -4.27 15.65 11.76
CA GLU A 122 -4.94 16.86 11.22
C GLU A 122 -4.51 17.22 9.79
N LYS A 123 -3.34 16.75 9.35
CA LYS A 123 -2.85 16.85 7.97
C LYS A 123 -2.88 15.47 7.33
N LYS A 124 -3.31 15.37 6.06
CA LYS A 124 -3.32 14.15 5.20
C LYS A 124 -2.72 12.94 5.91
N SER A 125 -3.58 12.10 6.51
CA SER A 125 -3.13 10.91 7.25
C SER A 125 -2.23 10.07 6.36
N GLN A 126 -1.01 9.80 6.81
CA GLN A 126 -0.10 8.91 6.12
C GLN A 126 -0.63 7.48 6.30
N ARG A 127 -1.32 6.98 5.28
CA ARG A 127 -1.92 5.64 5.28
C ARG A 127 -0.96 4.55 4.81
N VAL A 128 0.19 4.90 4.25
CA VAL A 128 1.11 3.95 3.60
C VAL A 128 2.51 4.09 4.20
N PHE A 129 3.00 2.98 4.73
CA PHE A 129 4.34 2.81 5.28
C PHE A 129 5.06 1.77 4.45
N ASP A 130 6.03 2.18 3.64
CA ASP A 130 6.78 1.29 2.74
C ASP A 130 8.25 1.22 3.17
N THR A 131 8.65 0.06 3.69
CA THR A 131 10.02 -0.20 4.14
C THR A 131 10.81 -1.05 3.14
N ARG A 132 10.27 -1.35 1.95
CA ARG A 132 10.89 -2.23 0.94
C ARG A 132 12.10 -1.61 0.24
N ILE A 133 12.18 -0.28 0.17
CA ILE A 133 13.25 0.43 -0.53
C ILE A 133 14.15 1.07 0.52
N GLN A 134 15.23 0.36 0.86
CA GLN A 134 16.38 0.88 1.61
C GLN A 134 17.55 1.09 0.64
N ASP A 135 17.34 1.86 -0.43
CA ASP A 135 18.46 2.23 -1.32
C ASP A 135 19.08 3.53 -0.78
N GLU A 136 20.34 3.48 -0.34
CA GLU A 136 21.12 4.69 0.00
C GLU A 136 21.41 5.55 -1.24
N ILE A 137 21.27 4.97 -2.44
CA ILE A 137 21.49 5.61 -3.73
C ILE A 137 20.16 6.16 -4.27
N VAL A 138 19.57 7.06 -3.50
CA VAL A 138 18.43 7.88 -3.91
C VAL A 138 18.70 9.33 -3.60
#